data_AF-A0A161Y1D9-F1
#
_entry.id   AF-A0A161Y1D9-F1
#
_cell.length_a   1.000
_cell.length_b   1.000
_cell.length_c   1.000
_cell.angle_alpha   90.00
_cell.angle_beta   90.00
_cell.angle_gamma   90.00
#
_symmetry.space_group_name_H-M   'P 1'
#
loop_
_entity.id
_entity.type
_entity.pdbx_description
1 polymer ?
#
loop_
_entity_poly.entity_id
_entity_poly.type
_entity_poly.pdbx_seq_one_letter_code
_entity_poly.pdbx_strand_id
1 'polypeptide(L)'
;MREKIEFISNGNTLAGLLERPTQHIKAVALFAHCFTCGKDIAAASRISRALVKHGYAVLRFDFTGLGNSDGDFANSNFSSNLEDLYAAADYLRQNLHAPQLLIGHSLGGAAVLAAADQVEEVKAVVTIGAPANAKHVAHNFSAQIEQIKQAGEAQVQLGRRTFNIKKQFLDDLDTHSKTQHTLKNKALLVMHSPIDDVVSIEQAEAIYMASKHPKSFISLDNADHLLSRAQDAEYAATAISGWASKYIEPHPETTTDAVENGHLVVSEKDHKFTVNVISDSHSWLADEPTQVGGKNLGPDPYEHLLAALGTCTVMTMRMYATHKNLPLKHIKVTLQHKKNHHQDCDNCEQKDSYAELITRKVEIEGNLTPEQEQRLLAIADKCPVHKTLHNHIEVKTQLVNDA
;
A
#
# COMPACT_ATOMS: atom_id res chain seq x y z
N MET A 1 -3.30 -0.63 5.34
CA MET A 1 -4.07 0.20 6.29
C MET A 1 -4.34 1.56 5.64
N ARG A 2 -5.55 2.11 5.79
CA ARG A 2 -5.95 3.42 5.26
C ARG A 2 -6.36 4.31 6.43
N GLU A 3 -5.80 5.51 6.49
CA GLU A 3 -5.97 6.45 7.60
C GLU A 3 -6.30 7.84 7.04
N LYS A 4 -7.29 8.51 7.64
CA LYS A 4 -7.57 9.92 7.37
C LYS A 4 -6.70 10.75 8.29
N ILE A 5 -6.07 11.77 7.75
CA ILE A 5 -5.16 12.65 8.49
C ILE A 5 -5.48 14.09 8.17
N GLU A 6 -5.10 14.99 9.07
CA GLU A 6 -5.22 16.44 8.89
C GLU A 6 -3.87 17.09 9.23
N PHE A 7 -3.52 18.14 8.50
CA PHE A 7 -2.29 18.91 8.73
C PHE A 7 -2.50 20.37 8.33
N ILE A 8 -1.67 21.27 8.85
CA ILE A 8 -1.85 22.72 8.64
C ILE A 8 -0.94 23.20 7.51
N SER A 9 -1.49 23.99 6.59
CA SER A 9 -0.76 24.76 5.58
C SER A 9 -1.27 26.20 5.59
N ASN A 10 -0.39 27.18 5.80
CA ASN A 10 -0.73 28.61 5.83
C ASN A 10 -1.95 28.99 6.70
N GLY A 11 -2.14 28.29 7.82
CA GLY A 11 -3.28 28.50 8.72
C GLY A 11 -4.59 27.83 8.28
N ASN A 12 -4.61 27.11 7.16
CA ASN A 12 -5.73 26.27 6.73
C ASN A 12 -5.49 24.81 7.11
N THR A 13 -6.56 24.09 7.48
CA THR A 13 -6.51 22.64 7.70
C THR A 13 -6.64 21.92 6.37
N LEU A 14 -5.67 21.09 6.03
CA LEU A 14 -5.69 20.24 4.85
C LEU A 14 -6.04 18.81 5.21
N ALA A 15 -6.96 18.22 4.44
CA ALA A 15 -7.40 16.85 4.60
C ALA A 15 -6.55 15.90 3.74
N GLY A 16 -5.90 14.95 4.40
CA GLY A 16 -5.10 13.91 3.78
C GLY A 16 -5.70 12.52 3.93
N LEU A 17 -5.17 11.61 3.13
CA LEU A 17 -5.39 10.19 3.24
C LEU A 17 -4.06 9.45 3.07
N LEU A 18 -3.62 8.84 4.16
CA LEU A 18 -2.41 8.03 4.23
C LEU A 18 -2.77 6.55 4.05
N GLU A 19 -2.22 5.91 3.03
CA GLU A 19 -2.36 4.47 2.80
C GLU A 19 -0.98 3.82 2.97
N ARG A 20 -0.88 2.79 3.81
CA ARG A 20 0.38 2.11 4.13
C ARG A 20 0.25 0.58 4.11
N PRO A 21 1.30 -0.17 3.76
CA PRO A 21 1.32 -1.62 3.93
C PRO A 21 1.11 -1.98 5.40
N THR A 22 0.61 -3.20 5.66
CA THR A 22 0.41 -3.70 7.03
C THR A 22 1.71 -4.15 7.70
N GLN A 23 2.76 -4.34 6.91
CA GLN A 23 4.09 -4.76 7.34
C GLN A 23 5.08 -3.60 7.12
N HIS A 24 6.24 -3.91 6.53
CA HIS A 24 7.31 -2.97 6.27
C HIS A 24 6.93 -1.92 5.20
N ILE A 25 7.31 -0.67 5.46
CA ILE A 25 7.21 0.45 4.52
C ILE A 25 8.54 0.56 3.80
N LYS A 26 8.59 0.08 2.57
CA LYS A 26 9.78 0.17 1.70
C LYS A 26 10.16 1.62 1.45
N ALA A 27 9.20 2.47 1.16
CA ALA A 27 9.43 3.88 0.85
C ALA A 27 8.14 4.69 1.01
N VAL A 28 8.29 6.00 1.19
CA VAL A 28 7.18 6.93 1.26
C VAL A 28 7.06 7.71 -0.05
N ALA A 29 5.84 7.79 -0.58
CA ALA A 29 5.46 8.59 -1.73
C ALA A 29 4.46 9.67 -1.34
N LEU A 30 4.71 10.90 -1.78
CA LEU A 30 3.73 11.98 -1.73
C LEU A 30 3.10 12.14 -3.10
N PHE A 31 1.77 11.99 -3.17
CA PHE A 31 1.04 11.99 -4.42
C PHE A 31 0.06 13.18 -4.49
N ALA A 32 0.50 14.22 -5.22
CA ALA A 32 -0.32 15.35 -5.63
C ALA A 32 -1.22 14.96 -6.82
N HIS A 33 -2.49 14.69 -6.54
CA HIS A 33 -3.46 14.41 -7.61
C HIS A 33 -3.96 15.68 -8.28
N CYS A 34 -4.75 15.51 -9.34
CA CYS A 34 -5.30 16.62 -10.12
C CYS A 34 -6.07 17.63 -9.25
N PHE A 35 -5.77 18.91 -9.43
CA PHE A 35 -6.37 20.09 -8.78
C PHE A 35 -7.88 20.26 -9.04
N THR A 36 -8.46 19.44 -9.88
CA THR A 36 -9.84 19.60 -10.35
C THR A 36 -10.75 18.54 -9.76
N CYS A 37 -10.19 17.70 -8.90
CA CYS A 37 -10.82 16.50 -8.42
C CYS A 37 -10.36 16.23 -6.98
N GLY A 38 -11.28 15.84 -6.10
CA GLY A 38 -10.92 15.55 -4.71
C GLY A 38 -10.05 14.30 -4.58
N LYS A 39 -9.48 14.07 -3.40
CA LYS A 39 -8.64 12.92 -3.04
C LYS A 39 -9.29 11.56 -3.20
N ASP A 40 -10.55 11.47 -3.61
CA ASP A 40 -11.27 10.22 -3.84
C ASP A 40 -11.43 9.89 -5.34
N ILE A 41 -10.67 10.53 -6.24
CA ILE A 41 -10.61 10.11 -7.65
C ILE A 41 -10.20 8.65 -7.74
N ALA A 42 -10.95 7.90 -8.54
CA ALA A 42 -10.73 6.47 -8.74
C ALA A 42 -9.29 6.16 -9.16
N ALA A 43 -8.69 6.92 -10.08
CA ALA A 43 -7.30 6.72 -10.50
C ALA A 43 -6.27 6.96 -9.38
N ALA A 44 -6.29 8.12 -8.73
CA ALA A 44 -5.34 8.41 -7.65
C ALA A 44 -5.44 7.37 -6.52
N SER A 45 -6.67 6.96 -6.19
CA SER A 45 -6.90 5.91 -5.20
C SER A 45 -6.43 4.52 -5.67
N ARG A 46 -6.61 4.17 -6.94
CA ARG A 46 -6.14 2.89 -7.49
C ARG A 46 -4.62 2.82 -7.56
N ILE A 47 -3.97 3.87 -8.05
CA ILE A 47 -2.51 3.97 -8.10
C ILE A 47 -1.94 3.85 -6.68
N SER A 48 -2.49 4.61 -5.73
CA SER A 48 -2.09 4.54 -4.31
C SER A 48 -2.19 3.13 -3.75
N ARG A 49 -3.35 2.47 -3.90
CA ARG A 49 -3.53 1.08 -3.44
C ARG A 49 -2.57 0.09 -4.11
N ALA A 50 -2.32 0.26 -5.42
CA ALA A 50 -1.40 -0.61 -6.14
C ALA A 50 0.06 -0.39 -5.70
N LEU A 51 0.48 0.85 -5.45
CA LEU A 51 1.78 1.16 -4.86
C LEU A 51 1.92 0.60 -3.43
N VAL A 52 0.86 0.64 -2.63
CA VAL A 52 0.83 0.00 -1.30
C VAL A 52 1.06 -1.50 -1.36
N LYS A 53 0.51 -2.20 -2.38
CA LYS A 53 0.81 -3.62 -2.63
C LYS A 53 2.29 -3.86 -2.97
N HIS A 54 2.99 -2.84 -3.47
CA HIS A 54 4.42 -2.87 -3.73
C HIS A 54 5.28 -2.36 -2.56
N GLY A 55 4.69 -2.17 -1.36
CA GLY A 55 5.40 -1.80 -0.14
C GLY A 55 5.58 -0.30 0.08
N TYR A 56 4.96 0.56 -0.73
CA TYR A 56 5.03 2.01 -0.52
C TYR A 56 3.97 2.48 0.48
N ALA A 57 4.30 3.40 1.37
CA ALA A 57 3.31 4.25 2.00
C ALA A 57 3.04 5.46 1.11
N VAL A 58 1.78 5.82 0.91
CA VAL A 58 1.36 6.86 -0.03
C VAL A 58 0.46 7.85 0.69
N LEU A 59 0.86 9.12 0.74
CA LEU A 59 0.00 10.21 1.18
C LEU A 59 -0.60 10.91 -0.05
N ARG A 60 -1.92 11.05 -0.04
CA ARG A 60 -2.69 11.90 -0.96
C ARG A 60 -3.41 12.94 -0.14
N PHE A 61 -3.52 14.17 -0.61
CA PHE A 61 -4.19 15.23 0.12
C PHE A 61 -4.97 16.16 -0.82
N ASP A 62 -6.03 16.74 -0.28
CA ASP A 62 -6.77 17.78 -0.94
C ASP A 62 -6.02 19.12 -0.76
N PHE A 63 -5.65 19.79 -1.86
CA PHE A 63 -5.09 21.15 -1.78
C PHE A 63 -6.08 22.14 -1.15
N THR A 64 -5.58 23.29 -0.69
CA THR A 64 -6.40 24.37 -0.14
C THR A 64 -7.61 24.67 -1.03
N GLY A 65 -8.81 24.71 -0.44
CA GLY A 65 -10.07 24.98 -1.15
C GLY A 65 -10.60 23.85 -2.03
N LEU A 66 -10.02 22.66 -1.97
CA LEU A 66 -10.51 21.46 -2.64
C LEU A 66 -11.00 20.42 -1.64
N GLY A 67 -11.99 19.63 -2.06
CA GLY A 67 -12.41 18.43 -1.33
C GLY A 67 -12.86 18.73 0.10
N ASN A 68 -12.15 18.17 1.08
CA ASN A 68 -12.41 18.37 2.50
C ASN A 68 -11.42 19.35 3.17
N SER A 69 -10.55 20.00 2.40
CA SER A 69 -9.60 20.98 2.94
C SER A 69 -10.26 22.35 3.08
N ASP A 70 -9.83 23.09 4.11
CA ASP A 70 -10.25 24.47 4.36
C ASP A 70 -9.78 25.42 3.24
N GLY A 71 -10.35 26.62 3.24
CA GLY A 71 -10.00 27.70 2.32
C GLY A 71 -10.89 27.78 1.07
N ASP A 72 -10.57 28.75 0.22
CA ASP A 72 -11.28 28.98 -1.04
C ASP A 72 -10.30 28.83 -2.20
N PHE A 73 -10.58 27.87 -3.09
CA PHE A 73 -9.73 27.62 -4.25
C PHE A 73 -9.61 28.86 -5.14
N ALA A 74 -10.66 29.68 -5.23
CA ALA A 74 -10.65 30.93 -5.98
C ALA A 74 -9.64 31.95 -5.42
N ASN A 75 -9.26 31.83 -4.15
CA ASN A 75 -8.25 32.66 -3.50
C ASN A 75 -6.88 31.99 -3.40
N SER A 76 -6.78 30.69 -3.71
CA SER A 76 -5.51 29.98 -3.81
C SER A 76 -4.79 30.32 -5.12
N ASN A 77 -3.46 30.33 -5.08
CA ASN A 77 -2.59 30.46 -6.25
C ASN A 77 -1.60 29.29 -6.30
N PHE A 78 -0.88 29.14 -7.42
CA PHE A 78 0.03 28.02 -7.62
C PHE A 78 1.12 27.99 -6.54
N SER A 79 1.63 29.15 -6.12
CA SER A 79 2.60 29.25 -5.02
C SER A 79 2.05 28.68 -3.70
N SER A 80 0.82 29.01 -3.30
CA SER A 80 0.17 28.43 -2.12
C SER A 80 -0.04 26.92 -2.24
N ASN A 81 -0.22 26.41 -3.46
CA ASN A 81 -0.30 24.96 -3.67
C ASN A 81 1.06 24.28 -3.51
N LEU A 82 2.17 24.96 -3.81
CA LEU A 82 3.50 24.45 -3.47
C LEU A 82 3.69 24.41 -1.94
N GLU A 83 3.23 25.44 -1.23
CA GLU A 83 3.26 25.47 0.24
C GLU A 83 2.45 24.31 0.85
N ASP A 84 1.27 24.00 0.30
CA ASP A 84 0.49 22.81 0.69
C ASP A 84 1.27 21.50 0.48
N LEU A 85 1.99 21.39 -0.64
CA LEU A 85 2.83 20.22 -0.93
C LEU A 85 4.00 20.10 0.05
N TYR A 86 4.64 21.22 0.40
CA TYR A 86 5.71 21.25 1.40
C TYR A 86 5.18 20.87 2.79
N ALA A 87 4.02 21.40 3.19
CA ALA A 87 3.36 21.03 4.44
C ALA A 87 3.02 19.53 4.50
N ALA A 88 2.59 18.94 3.38
CA ALA A 88 2.34 17.50 3.29
C ALA A 88 3.64 16.67 3.40
N ALA A 89 4.74 17.14 2.80
CA ALA A 89 6.05 16.53 2.95
C ALA A 89 6.56 16.63 4.40
N ASP A 90 6.38 17.78 5.05
CA ASP A 90 6.73 18.00 6.46
C ASP A 90 5.92 17.10 7.40
N TYR A 91 4.62 16.95 7.14
CA TYR A 91 3.79 16.02 7.87
C TYR A 91 4.34 14.59 7.79
N LEU A 92 4.74 14.13 6.59
CA LEU A 92 5.34 12.81 6.40
C LEU A 92 6.68 12.67 7.13
N ARG A 93 7.54 13.69 7.09
CA ARG A 93 8.82 13.70 7.84
C ARG A 93 8.60 13.54 9.34
N GLN A 94 7.57 14.19 9.88
CA GLN A 94 7.29 14.21 11.32
C GLN A 94 6.57 12.95 11.81
N ASN A 95 5.70 12.35 11.00
CA ASN A 95 4.77 11.30 11.43
C ASN A 95 5.06 9.91 10.84
N LEU A 96 5.95 9.81 9.84
CA LEU A 96 6.27 8.54 9.19
C LEU A 96 7.74 8.46 8.77
N HIS A 97 8.04 8.75 7.50
CA HIS A 97 9.37 8.93 6.95
C HIS A 97 9.30 10.00 5.86
N ALA A 98 10.43 10.67 5.61
CA ALA A 98 10.51 11.65 4.54
C ALA A 98 10.16 11.03 3.16
N PRO A 99 9.40 11.75 2.31
CA PRO A 99 9.04 11.23 0.99
C PRO A 99 10.27 11.15 0.08
N GLN A 100 10.53 9.96 -0.45
CA GLN A 100 11.59 9.74 -1.45
C GLN A 100 11.06 9.81 -2.89
N LEU A 101 9.74 9.71 -3.06
CA LEU A 101 9.04 9.72 -4.34
C LEU A 101 7.97 10.82 -4.35
N LEU A 102 8.01 11.71 -5.34
CA LEU A 102 6.89 12.59 -5.65
C LEU A 102 6.15 12.05 -6.87
N ILE A 103 4.83 12.02 -6.79
CA ILE A 103 3.96 11.64 -7.91
C ILE A 103 2.99 12.78 -8.13
N GLY A 104 2.86 13.22 -9.37
CA GLY A 104 1.94 14.28 -9.75
C GLY A 104 1.08 13.87 -10.94
N HIS A 105 -0.24 14.06 -10.85
CA HIS A 105 -1.17 13.80 -11.94
C HIS A 105 -1.79 15.10 -12.47
N SER A 106 -1.85 15.27 -13.78
CA SER A 106 -2.35 16.48 -14.44
C SER A 106 -1.61 17.73 -13.92
N LEU A 107 -2.31 18.77 -13.47
CA LEU A 107 -1.72 19.93 -12.81
C LEU A 107 -0.86 19.58 -11.57
N GLY A 108 -1.16 18.49 -10.87
CA GLY A 108 -0.32 17.96 -9.78
C GLY A 108 1.08 17.59 -10.26
N GLY A 109 1.22 17.20 -11.53
CA GLY A 109 2.51 16.97 -12.20
C GLY A 109 3.37 18.23 -12.27
N ALA A 110 2.77 19.36 -12.64
CA ALA A 110 3.47 20.64 -12.66
C ALA A 110 3.88 21.07 -11.24
N ALA A 111 3.02 20.85 -10.24
CA ALA A 111 3.31 21.15 -8.85
C ALA A 111 4.50 20.32 -8.31
N VAL A 112 4.52 19.00 -8.52
CA VAL A 112 5.65 18.18 -8.05
C VAL A 112 6.96 18.49 -8.79
N LEU A 113 6.90 18.86 -10.07
CA LEU A 113 8.08 19.33 -10.79
C LEU A 113 8.62 20.65 -10.19
N ALA A 114 7.74 21.58 -9.79
CA ALA A 114 8.13 22.86 -9.19
C ALA A 114 8.70 22.69 -7.78
N ALA A 115 8.12 21.78 -7.01
CA ALA A 115 8.46 21.56 -5.62
C ALA A 115 9.65 20.61 -5.43
N ALA A 116 9.95 19.75 -6.39
CA ALA A 116 10.88 18.64 -6.23
C ALA A 116 12.21 19.08 -5.59
N ASP A 117 12.84 20.14 -6.07
CA ASP A 117 14.15 20.59 -5.58
C ASP A 117 14.14 21.11 -4.14
N GLN A 118 13.00 21.54 -3.61
CA GLN A 118 12.86 22.02 -2.23
C GLN A 118 12.59 20.88 -1.24
N VAL A 119 12.26 19.68 -1.73
CA VAL A 119 12.08 18.48 -0.90
C VAL A 119 13.33 17.63 -1.01
N GLU A 120 14.36 17.93 -0.21
CA GLU A 120 15.73 17.39 -0.35
C GLU A 120 15.81 15.85 -0.44
N GLU A 121 14.97 15.14 0.31
CA GLU A 121 14.97 13.69 0.43
C GLU A 121 14.45 12.99 -0.83
N VAL A 122 13.72 13.70 -1.68
CA VAL A 122 13.15 13.16 -2.92
C VAL A 122 14.29 12.76 -3.86
N LYS A 123 14.28 11.49 -4.25
CA LYS A 123 15.22 10.90 -5.23
C LYS A 123 14.60 10.76 -6.61
N ALA A 124 13.28 10.64 -6.68
CA ALA A 124 12.55 10.36 -7.91
C ALA A 124 11.24 11.15 -7.99
N VAL A 125 10.92 11.62 -9.19
CA VAL A 125 9.72 12.39 -9.52
C VAL A 125 8.99 11.70 -10.66
N VAL A 126 7.68 11.55 -10.53
CA VAL A 126 6.81 10.99 -11.57
C VAL A 126 5.72 11.99 -11.93
N THR A 127 5.55 12.21 -13.22
CA THR A 127 4.43 12.98 -13.75
C THR A 127 3.54 12.10 -14.61
N ILE A 128 2.22 12.18 -14.41
CA ILE A 128 1.22 11.42 -15.15
C ILE A 128 0.27 12.42 -15.84
N GLY A 129 0.26 12.48 -17.17
CA GLY A 129 -0.64 13.38 -17.89
C GLY A 129 -0.37 14.87 -17.63
N ALA A 130 0.88 15.24 -17.33
CA ALA A 130 1.21 16.57 -16.81
C ALA A 130 1.41 17.62 -17.92
N PRO A 131 0.95 18.88 -17.71
CA PRO A 131 1.27 19.98 -18.60
C PRO A 131 2.69 20.51 -18.32
N ALA A 132 3.41 20.93 -19.37
CA ALA A 132 4.78 21.42 -19.27
C ALA A 132 4.87 22.90 -18.87
N ASN A 133 3.88 23.70 -19.26
CA ASN A 133 3.88 25.14 -19.05
C ASN A 133 2.45 25.70 -18.92
N ALA A 134 2.34 26.92 -18.39
CA ALA A 134 1.05 27.55 -18.18
C ALA A 134 0.31 27.82 -19.49
N LYS A 135 1.02 28.07 -20.60
CA LYS A 135 0.40 28.30 -21.92
C LYS A 135 -0.46 27.12 -22.39
N HIS A 136 -0.09 25.88 -22.07
CA HIS A 136 -0.87 24.70 -22.46
C HIS A 136 -2.01 24.40 -21.50
N VAL A 137 -1.80 24.61 -20.20
CA VAL A 137 -2.93 24.64 -19.25
C VAL A 137 -3.94 25.68 -19.71
N ALA A 138 -3.46 26.84 -20.15
CA ALA A 138 -4.25 27.91 -20.70
C ALA A 138 -4.89 27.56 -22.05
N HIS A 139 -4.30 26.70 -22.89
CA HIS A 139 -4.92 26.26 -24.15
C HIS A 139 -6.19 25.42 -23.93
N ASN A 140 -6.22 24.62 -22.84
CA ASN A 140 -7.47 24.01 -22.35
C ASN A 140 -8.48 25.04 -21.85
N PHE A 141 -8.00 26.25 -21.53
CA PHE A 141 -8.77 27.42 -21.11
C PHE A 141 -8.93 28.43 -22.24
N SER A 142 -8.74 28.03 -23.50
CA SER A 142 -8.52 28.93 -24.66
C SER A 142 -9.56 30.04 -24.81
N ALA A 143 -10.83 29.80 -24.46
CA ALA A 143 -11.88 30.83 -24.50
C ALA A 143 -11.79 31.86 -23.35
N GLN A 144 -11.09 31.54 -22.27
CA GLN A 144 -11.03 32.29 -21.02
C GLN A 144 -9.66 32.94 -20.75
N ILE A 145 -8.57 32.58 -21.45
CA ILE A 145 -7.24 33.19 -21.23
C ILE A 145 -7.28 34.71 -21.40
N GLU A 146 -7.88 35.18 -22.50
CA GLU A 146 -7.95 36.61 -22.77
C GLU A 146 -8.77 37.32 -21.68
N GLN A 147 -9.80 36.66 -21.16
CA GLN A 147 -10.53 37.13 -19.99
C GLN A 147 -9.64 37.16 -18.74
N ILE A 148 -8.87 36.10 -18.45
CA ILE A 148 -7.93 36.09 -17.29
C ILE A 148 -6.89 37.20 -17.43
N LYS A 149 -6.34 37.43 -18.63
CA LYS A 149 -5.33 38.47 -18.86
C LYS A 149 -5.89 39.88 -18.75
N GLN A 150 -7.13 40.11 -19.20
CA GLN A 150 -7.78 41.42 -19.23
C GLN A 150 -8.48 41.77 -17.92
N ALA A 151 -9.25 40.84 -17.35
CA ALA A 151 -10.03 41.01 -16.12
C ALA A 151 -9.31 40.56 -14.85
N GLY A 152 -8.15 39.90 -14.98
CA GLY A 152 -7.36 39.40 -13.85
C GLY A 152 -7.80 38.03 -13.33
N GLU A 153 -8.97 37.53 -13.74
CA GLU A 153 -9.51 36.20 -13.39
C GLU A 153 -10.56 35.73 -14.41
N ALA A 154 -10.82 34.42 -14.44
CA ALA A 154 -11.96 33.86 -15.17
C ALA A 154 -12.42 32.52 -14.58
N GLN A 155 -13.70 32.21 -14.81
CA GLN A 155 -14.24 30.89 -14.53
C GLN A 155 -13.84 29.90 -15.63
N VAL A 156 -13.26 28.78 -15.21
CA VAL A 156 -12.67 27.76 -16.06
C VAL A 156 -13.28 26.41 -15.69
N GLN A 157 -13.70 25.66 -16.70
CA GLN A 157 -14.24 24.32 -16.51
C GLN A 157 -13.16 23.27 -16.71
N LEU A 158 -12.91 22.47 -15.68
CA LEU A 158 -11.97 21.36 -15.71
C LEU A 158 -12.70 20.07 -15.34
N GLY A 159 -12.90 19.20 -16.32
CA GLY A 159 -13.76 18.03 -16.18
C GLY A 159 -15.20 18.45 -15.85
N ARG A 160 -15.71 18.03 -14.69
CA ARG A 160 -17.10 18.30 -14.26
C ARG A 160 -17.26 19.53 -13.36
N ARG A 161 -16.17 20.21 -12.99
CA ARG A 161 -16.19 21.33 -12.01
C ARG A 161 -15.72 22.62 -12.66
N THR A 162 -16.26 23.73 -12.19
CA THR A 162 -15.88 25.08 -12.60
C THR A 162 -15.11 25.75 -11.47
N PHE A 163 -13.99 26.38 -11.80
CA PHE A 163 -13.09 27.04 -10.87
C PHE A 163 -12.83 28.47 -11.31
N ASN A 164 -12.65 29.40 -10.37
CA ASN A 164 -12.16 30.73 -10.71
C ASN A 164 -10.63 30.70 -10.69
N ILE A 165 -9.99 30.98 -11.82
CA ILE A 165 -8.53 31.02 -11.97
C ILE A 165 -8.10 32.47 -12.10
N LYS A 166 -7.24 32.92 -11.17
CA LYS A 166 -6.61 34.25 -11.21
C LYS A 166 -5.40 34.25 -12.13
N LYS A 167 -5.10 35.41 -12.71
CA LYS A 167 -3.91 35.63 -13.55
C LYS A 167 -2.61 35.23 -12.86
N GLN A 168 -2.51 35.48 -11.55
CA GLN A 168 -1.35 35.09 -10.73
C GLN A 168 -1.03 33.60 -10.84
N PHE A 169 -2.04 32.73 -10.95
CA PHE A 169 -1.82 31.28 -11.12
C PHE A 169 -1.03 30.97 -12.39
N LEU A 170 -1.37 31.64 -13.50
CA LEU A 170 -0.66 31.46 -14.77
C LEU A 170 0.74 32.06 -14.72
N ASP A 171 0.89 33.23 -14.10
CA ASP A 171 2.18 33.92 -13.97
C ASP A 171 3.16 33.10 -13.09
N ASP A 172 2.68 32.54 -11.99
CA ASP A 172 3.46 31.63 -11.12
C ASP A 172 3.89 30.38 -11.88
N LEU A 173 2.96 29.73 -12.57
CA LEU A 173 3.23 28.52 -13.34
C LEU A 173 4.21 28.76 -14.50
N ASP A 174 4.12 29.89 -15.19
CA ASP A 174 5.08 30.29 -16.23
C ASP A 174 6.47 30.59 -15.64
N THR A 175 6.54 31.13 -14.41
CA THR A 175 7.79 31.41 -13.72
C THR A 175 8.48 30.11 -13.28
N HIS A 176 7.72 29.18 -12.71
CA HIS A 176 8.24 27.87 -12.30
C HIS A 176 8.60 26.98 -13.49
N SER A 177 7.80 26.94 -14.57
CA SER A 177 8.11 26.12 -15.74
C SER A 177 9.40 26.54 -16.45
N LYS A 178 9.75 27.84 -16.46
CA LYS A 178 11.02 28.34 -17.02
C LYS A 178 12.26 27.99 -16.16
N THR A 179 12.07 27.68 -14.89
CA THR A 179 13.14 27.40 -13.92
C THR A 179 13.27 25.90 -13.58
N GLN A 180 12.30 25.07 -13.98
CA GLN A 180 12.15 23.65 -13.66
C GLN A 180 13.14 22.67 -14.34
N HIS A 181 14.04 23.13 -15.20
CA HIS A 181 14.81 22.26 -16.10
C HIS A 181 16.02 21.56 -15.48
N THR A 182 16.23 21.73 -14.19
CA THR A 182 17.30 21.05 -13.45
C THR A 182 16.76 20.47 -12.15
N LEU A 183 15.97 19.39 -12.24
CA LEU A 183 15.75 18.50 -11.11
C LEU A 183 17.12 18.08 -10.57
N LYS A 184 17.59 18.70 -9.49
CA LYS A 184 18.98 18.62 -9.02
C LYS A 184 19.28 17.19 -8.55
N ASN A 185 19.89 16.40 -9.44
CA ASN A 185 20.24 14.99 -9.20
C ASN A 185 19.03 14.09 -8.87
N LYS A 186 17.83 14.42 -9.35
CA LYS A 186 16.62 13.59 -9.15
C LYS A 186 16.21 12.92 -10.45
N ALA A 187 15.78 11.67 -10.36
CA ALA A 187 15.31 10.93 -11.51
C ALA A 187 13.89 11.37 -11.91
N LEU A 188 13.61 11.44 -13.21
CA LEU A 188 12.29 11.79 -13.73
C LEU A 188 11.67 10.65 -14.54
N LEU A 189 10.42 10.32 -14.24
CA LEU A 189 9.57 9.48 -15.09
C LEU A 189 8.38 10.30 -15.58
N VAL A 190 8.28 10.44 -16.89
CA VAL A 190 7.12 11.04 -17.55
C VAL A 190 6.22 9.92 -18.07
N MET A 191 4.96 9.88 -17.64
CA MET A 191 3.97 8.93 -18.10
C MET A 191 2.82 9.68 -18.76
N HIS A 192 2.48 9.32 -20.00
CA HIS A 192 1.47 10.07 -20.74
C HIS A 192 0.78 9.20 -21.78
N SER A 193 -0.51 9.45 -22.03
CA SER A 193 -1.25 8.77 -23.09
C SER A 193 -1.12 9.53 -24.41
N PRO A 194 -0.83 8.87 -25.55
CA PRO A 194 -0.83 9.49 -26.87
C PRO A 194 -2.22 9.95 -27.33
N ILE A 195 -3.29 9.45 -26.70
CA ILE A 195 -4.67 9.83 -27.01
C ILE A 195 -5.31 10.70 -25.92
N ASP A 196 -4.50 11.29 -25.04
CA ASP A 196 -4.97 12.22 -24.00
C ASP A 196 -5.61 13.46 -24.67
N ASP A 197 -6.92 13.60 -24.49
CA ASP A 197 -7.74 14.68 -25.06
C ASP A 197 -7.80 15.93 -24.18
N VAL A 198 -7.24 15.86 -22.96
CA VAL A 198 -7.18 16.97 -22.03
C VAL A 198 -5.80 17.61 -22.06
N VAL A 199 -4.73 16.84 -21.91
CA VAL A 199 -3.36 17.35 -21.96
C VAL A 199 -2.63 16.61 -23.07
N SER A 200 -2.38 17.32 -24.17
CA SER A 200 -1.71 16.77 -25.35
C SER A 200 -0.36 16.13 -25.02
N ILE A 201 -0.01 15.02 -25.68
CA ILE A 201 1.23 14.26 -25.44
C ILE A 201 2.50 15.08 -25.70
N GLU A 202 2.43 16.13 -26.53
CA GLU A 202 3.52 17.08 -26.76
C GLU A 202 3.97 17.76 -25.45
N GLN A 203 3.12 17.79 -24.41
CA GLN A 203 3.52 18.25 -23.09
C GLN A 203 4.48 17.29 -22.40
N ALA A 204 4.26 15.99 -22.53
CA ALA A 204 5.22 15.00 -22.05
C ALA A 204 6.57 15.12 -22.77
N GLU A 205 6.54 15.34 -24.09
CA GLU A 205 7.74 15.58 -24.88
C GLU A 205 8.47 16.84 -24.38
N ALA A 206 7.76 17.94 -24.16
CA ALA A 206 8.34 19.18 -23.65
C ALA A 206 8.98 19.00 -22.26
N ILE A 207 8.30 18.33 -21.32
CA ILE A 207 8.85 18.01 -19.99
C ILE A 207 10.11 17.14 -20.13
N TYR A 208 10.03 16.10 -20.95
CA TYR A 208 11.13 15.16 -21.16
C TYR A 208 12.35 15.84 -21.78
N MET A 209 12.16 16.63 -22.84
CA MET A 209 13.24 17.31 -23.56
C MET A 209 13.90 18.38 -22.70
N ALA A 210 13.13 19.09 -21.88
CA ALA A 210 13.67 20.13 -21.02
C ALA A 210 14.42 19.60 -19.78
N SER A 211 14.22 18.33 -19.42
CA SER A 211 14.87 17.71 -18.25
C SER A 211 16.22 17.06 -18.60
N LYS A 212 17.14 16.97 -17.62
CA LYS A 212 18.41 16.22 -17.76
C LYS A 212 18.24 14.75 -17.36
N HIS A 213 19.19 13.90 -17.73
CA HIS A 213 19.22 12.52 -17.24
C HIS A 213 19.57 12.46 -15.74
N PRO A 214 19.10 11.44 -14.99
CA PRO A 214 18.29 10.31 -15.46
C PRO A 214 16.81 10.65 -15.65
N LYS A 215 16.31 10.42 -16.88
CA LYS A 215 14.92 10.66 -17.28
C LYS A 215 14.39 9.51 -18.12
N SER A 216 13.11 9.22 -18.00
CA SER A 216 12.41 8.12 -18.70
C SER A 216 11.02 8.57 -19.14
N PHE A 217 10.52 7.96 -20.21
CA PHE A 217 9.17 8.16 -20.71
C PHE A 217 8.48 6.80 -20.84
N ILE A 218 7.22 6.72 -20.41
CA ILE A 218 6.36 5.55 -20.59
C ILE A 218 5.03 6.01 -21.20
N SER A 219 4.68 5.43 -22.35
CA SER A 219 3.37 5.62 -22.96
C SER A 219 2.31 4.86 -22.15
N LEU A 220 1.16 5.49 -21.94
CA LEU A 220 -0.05 4.87 -21.36
C LEU A 220 -1.00 4.31 -22.43
N ASP A 221 -0.52 4.21 -23.67
CA ASP A 221 -1.22 3.62 -24.83
C ASP A 221 -2.61 4.22 -25.08
N ASN A 222 -3.67 3.51 -24.69
CA ASN A 222 -5.06 3.90 -24.92
C ASN A 222 -5.79 4.33 -23.64
N ALA A 223 -5.05 4.69 -22.60
CA ALA A 223 -5.63 5.26 -21.39
C ALA A 223 -6.18 6.67 -21.63
N ASP A 224 -7.26 7.04 -20.94
CA ASP A 224 -7.74 8.42 -20.90
C ASP A 224 -6.95 9.26 -19.89
N HIS A 225 -7.15 10.58 -19.92
CA HIS A 225 -6.45 11.53 -19.04
C HIS A 225 -6.59 11.17 -17.55
N LEU A 226 -7.75 10.64 -17.16
CA LEU A 226 -8.09 10.35 -15.76
C LEU A 226 -7.78 8.92 -15.34
N LEU A 227 -7.13 8.10 -16.18
CA LEU A 227 -6.88 6.66 -15.95
C LEU A 227 -8.13 5.95 -15.40
N SER A 228 -9.27 6.13 -16.07
CA SER A 228 -10.59 5.70 -15.59
C SER A 228 -10.71 4.18 -15.46
N ARG A 229 -10.00 3.42 -16.31
CA ARG A 229 -9.92 1.96 -16.24
C ARG A 229 -8.94 1.52 -15.16
N ALA A 230 -9.33 0.50 -14.39
CA ALA A 230 -8.50 0.02 -13.28
C ALA A 230 -7.15 -0.55 -13.76
N GLN A 231 -7.15 -1.22 -14.91
CA GLN A 231 -5.95 -1.79 -15.51
C GLN A 231 -4.87 -0.73 -15.81
N ASP A 232 -5.25 0.45 -16.30
CA ASP A 232 -4.28 1.50 -16.63
C ASP A 232 -3.66 2.10 -15.36
N ALA A 233 -4.48 2.31 -14.33
CA ALA A 233 -4.02 2.78 -13.03
C ALA A 233 -3.08 1.78 -12.34
N GLU A 234 -3.40 0.47 -12.42
CA GLU A 234 -2.54 -0.59 -11.89
C GLU A 234 -1.24 -0.72 -12.69
N TYR A 235 -1.31 -0.67 -14.02
CA TYR A 235 -0.14 -0.63 -14.89
C TYR A 235 0.79 0.54 -14.53
N ALA A 236 0.23 1.75 -14.40
CA ALA A 236 1.00 2.93 -14.02
C ALA A 236 1.71 2.72 -12.68
N ALA A 237 1.01 2.22 -11.66
CA ALA A 237 1.59 1.94 -10.34
C ALA A 237 2.71 0.87 -10.38
N THR A 238 2.52 -0.23 -11.11
CA THR A 238 3.54 -1.28 -11.25
C THR A 238 4.78 -0.75 -11.98
N ALA A 239 4.59 0.02 -13.06
CA ALA A 239 5.68 0.66 -13.79
C ALA A 239 6.44 1.66 -12.91
N ILE A 240 5.72 2.51 -12.16
CA ILE A 240 6.32 3.45 -11.19
C ILE A 240 7.13 2.70 -10.14
N SER A 241 6.57 1.66 -9.53
CA SER A 241 7.25 0.86 -8.51
C SER A 241 8.55 0.23 -9.03
N GLY A 242 8.49 -0.40 -10.20
CA GLY A 242 9.64 -1.02 -10.84
C GLY A 242 10.72 0.00 -11.21
N TRP A 243 10.33 1.10 -11.84
CA TRP A 243 11.26 2.17 -12.24
C TRP A 243 11.89 2.88 -11.04
N ALA A 244 11.10 3.24 -10.04
CA ALA A 244 11.55 4.00 -8.88
C ALA A 244 12.47 3.18 -7.96
N SER A 245 12.37 1.84 -8.00
CA SER A 245 13.24 0.93 -7.24
C SER A 245 14.74 1.09 -7.53
N LYS A 246 15.10 1.69 -8.66
CA LYS A 246 16.50 1.99 -9.01
C LYS A 246 17.08 3.20 -8.26
N TYR A 247 16.23 4.11 -7.78
CA TYR A 247 16.64 5.41 -7.26
C TYR A 247 16.32 5.61 -5.78
N ILE A 248 15.29 4.93 -5.30
CA ILE A 248 14.83 5.02 -3.91
C ILE A 248 15.62 4.03 -3.07
N GLU A 249 16.11 4.50 -1.93
CA GLU A 249 16.73 3.64 -0.94
C GLU A 249 15.61 3.04 -0.08
N PRO A 250 15.41 1.70 -0.09
CA PRO A 250 14.43 1.09 0.79
C PRO A 250 14.73 1.51 2.23
N HIS A 251 13.73 2.01 2.95
CA HIS A 251 13.87 2.15 4.40
C HIS A 251 14.31 0.78 4.94
N PRO A 252 15.26 0.74 5.88
CA PRO A 252 15.63 -0.53 6.47
C PRO A 252 14.37 -1.16 7.04
N GLU A 253 14.16 -2.45 6.76
CA GLU A 253 13.21 -3.22 7.55
C GLU A 253 13.55 -2.94 9.00
N THR A 254 12.57 -2.47 9.77
CA THR A 254 12.75 -2.34 11.21
C THR A 254 13.15 -3.73 11.65
N THR A 255 14.44 -3.90 11.94
CA THR A 255 14.98 -5.16 12.40
C THR A 255 14.25 -5.40 13.70
N THR A 256 13.22 -6.23 13.63
CA THR A 256 12.86 -7.07 14.76
C THR A 256 14.17 -7.71 15.18
N ASP A 257 14.56 -7.53 16.44
CA ASP A 257 15.80 -8.10 16.99
C ASP A 257 16.01 -9.49 16.39
N ALA A 258 17.22 -9.76 15.87
CA ALA A 258 17.49 -10.99 15.17
C ALA A 258 17.10 -12.18 16.08
N VAL A 259 16.00 -12.84 15.75
CA VAL A 259 15.51 -13.99 16.49
C VAL A 259 16.41 -15.16 16.13
N GLU A 260 17.03 -15.79 17.12
CA GLU A 260 17.89 -16.94 16.90
C GLU A 260 17.14 -18.08 16.20
N ASN A 261 17.86 -18.92 15.44
CA ASN A 261 17.25 -20.05 14.73
C ASN A 261 16.45 -20.94 15.71
N GLY A 262 15.21 -21.27 15.33
CA GLY A 262 14.31 -22.06 16.16
C GLY A 262 13.65 -21.32 17.33
N HIS A 263 13.93 -20.03 17.50
CA HIS A 263 13.26 -19.19 18.49
C HIS A 263 12.07 -18.45 17.87
N LEU A 264 11.16 -18.03 18.74
CA LEU A 264 9.98 -17.24 18.39
C LEU A 264 9.81 -16.13 19.43
N VAL A 265 9.68 -14.89 18.97
CA VAL A 265 9.38 -13.74 19.83
C VAL A 265 7.94 -13.30 19.56
N VAL A 266 7.17 -13.16 20.64
CA VAL A 266 5.81 -12.62 20.60
C VAL A 266 5.75 -11.38 21.47
N SER A 267 5.35 -10.25 20.90
CA SER A 267 5.31 -8.97 21.61
C SER A 267 4.00 -8.23 21.37
N GLU A 268 3.47 -7.59 22.42
CA GLU A 268 2.28 -6.75 22.33
C GLU A 268 2.49 -5.55 21.40
N LYS A 269 1.44 -5.14 20.65
CA LYS A 269 1.44 -3.92 19.82
C LYS A 269 0.47 -2.84 20.28
N ASP A 270 -0.60 -3.18 20.97
CA ASP A 270 -1.74 -2.26 21.11
C ASP A 270 -2.39 -2.21 22.50
N HIS A 271 -1.74 -2.74 23.53
CA HIS A 271 -2.29 -2.82 24.89
C HIS A 271 -3.63 -3.56 24.98
N LYS A 272 -3.91 -4.44 24.00
CA LYS A 272 -5.08 -5.32 23.94
C LYS A 272 -4.68 -6.73 23.51
N PHE A 273 -4.92 -7.09 22.25
CA PHE A 273 -4.76 -8.45 21.74
C PHE A 273 -3.92 -8.51 20.47
N THR A 274 -3.63 -7.37 19.82
CA THR A 274 -2.80 -7.40 18.62
C THR A 274 -1.35 -7.58 19.03
N VAL A 275 -0.75 -8.69 18.59
CA VAL A 275 0.64 -9.01 18.86
C VAL A 275 1.44 -9.17 17.56
N ASN A 276 2.73 -8.89 17.64
CA ASN A 276 3.69 -9.30 16.63
C ASN A 276 4.17 -10.71 16.94
N VAL A 277 4.30 -11.55 15.90
CA VAL A 277 4.95 -12.86 15.99
C VAL A 277 6.12 -12.86 15.03
N ILE A 278 7.32 -13.14 15.53
CA ILE A 278 8.56 -13.07 14.77
C ILE A 278 9.32 -14.38 14.97
N SER A 279 9.67 -15.05 13.88
CA SER A 279 10.65 -16.14 13.86
C SER A 279 11.98 -15.65 13.30
N ASP A 280 12.97 -16.53 13.28
CA ASP A 280 14.28 -16.32 12.64
C ASP A 280 14.26 -15.84 11.18
N SER A 281 13.12 -15.98 10.49
CA SER A 281 13.00 -15.79 9.04
C SER A 281 11.68 -15.18 8.59
N HIS A 282 10.69 -15.06 9.48
CA HIS A 282 9.34 -14.63 9.14
C HIS A 282 8.74 -13.73 10.23
N SER A 283 7.81 -12.86 9.85
CA SER A 283 6.99 -12.10 10.80
C SER A 283 5.53 -12.02 10.36
N TRP A 284 4.62 -12.09 11.31
CA TRP A 284 3.17 -11.96 11.08
C TRP A 284 2.47 -11.43 12.32
N LEU A 285 1.17 -11.14 12.20
CA LEU A 285 0.33 -10.70 13.32
C LEU A 285 -0.50 -11.88 13.84
N ALA A 286 -0.73 -11.88 15.14
CA ALA A 286 -1.82 -12.63 15.75
C ALA A 286 -2.74 -11.65 16.49
N ASP A 287 -4.03 -11.96 16.53
CA ASP A 287 -5.03 -11.12 17.16
C ASP A 287 -6.27 -11.94 17.51
N GLU A 288 -7.12 -11.42 18.37
CA GLU A 288 -8.39 -12.06 18.71
C GLU A 288 -9.53 -11.57 17.78
N PRO A 289 -10.61 -12.35 17.60
CA PRO A 289 -11.80 -11.91 16.88
C PRO A 289 -12.44 -10.67 17.52
N THR A 290 -13.13 -9.88 16.70
CA THR A 290 -13.83 -8.66 17.17
C THR A 290 -14.89 -8.96 18.24
N GLN A 291 -15.49 -10.15 18.20
CA GLN A 291 -16.54 -10.58 19.15
C GLN A 291 -16.03 -10.71 20.59
N VAL A 292 -14.73 -10.95 20.78
CA VAL A 292 -14.09 -11.07 22.10
C VAL A 292 -13.19 -9.87 22.42
N GLY A 293 -13.26 -8.81 21.61
CA GLY A 293 -12.59 -7.52 21.87
C GLY A 293 -11.29 -7.27 21.11
N GLY A 294 -10.87 -8.18 20.23
CA GLY A 294 -9.73 -7.97 19.32
C GLY A 294 -10.10 -7.17 18.07
N LYS A 295 -9.13 -7.02 17.15
CA LYS A 295 -9.31 -6.28 15.88
C LYS A 295 -9.37 -7.21 14.67
N ASN A 296 -9.27 -8.53 14.86
CA ASN A 296 -9.25 -9.54 13.81
C ASN A 296 -8.18 -9.22 12.72
N LEU A 297 -6.99 -8.76 13.13
CA LEU A 297 -5.89 -8.39 12.24
C LEU A 297 -4.95 -9.56 11.88
N GLY A 298 -5.06 -10.67 12.59
CA GLY A 298 -4.32 -11.91 12.37
C GLY A 298 -5.08 -13.10 12.95
N PRO A 299 -4.61 -14.34 12.74
CA PRO A 299 -5.27 -15.52 13.29
C PRO A 299 -5.24 -15.51 14.82
N ASP A 300 -6.23 -16.15 15.43
CA ASP A 300 -6.27 -16.33 16.88
C ASP A 300 -5.28 -17.43 17.35
N PRO A 301 -5.01 -17.56 18.67
CA PRO A 301 -4.08 -18.57 19.17
C PRO A 301 -4.44 -20.02 18.82
N TYR A 302 -5.72 -20.38 18.76
CA TYR A 302 -6.15 -21.73 18.39
C TYR A 302 -6.03 -21.95 16.88
N GLU A 303 -6.29 -20.94 16.06
CA GLU A 303 -6.03 -21.00 14.62
C GLU A 303 -4.54 -21.25 14.34
N HIS A 304 -3.63 -20.65 15.11
CA HIS A 304 -2.20 -20.95 15.03
C HIS A 304 -1.88 -22.41 15.38
N LEU A 305 -2.49 -22.93 16.46
CA LEU A 305 -2.33 -24.33 16.86
C LEU A 305 -2.83 -25.30 15.77
N LEU A 306 -4.00 -25.04 15.22
CA LEU A 306 -4.57 -25.82 14.12
C LEU A 306 -3.72 -25.70 12.85
N ALA A 307 -3.22 -24.50 12.53
CA ALA A 307 -2.32 -24.30 11.40
C ALA A 307 -1.03 -25.10 11.54
N ALA A 308 -0.41 -25.11 12.73
CA ALA A 308 0.78 -25.90 13.01
C ALA A 308 0.54 -27.41 12.79
N LEU A 309 -0.59 -27.95 13.29
CA LEU A 309 -0.94 -29.35 13.08
C LEU A 309 -1.25 -29.67 11.61
N GLY A 310 -2.02 -28.81 10.94
CA GLY A 310 -2.45 -29.00 9.56
C GLY A 310 -1.30 -28.97 8.57
N THR A 311 -0.44 -27.95 8.68
CA THR A 311 0.76 -27.80 7.84
C THR A 311 1.71 -28.99 8.01
N CYS A 312 2.03 -29.37 9.26
CA CYS A 312 2.89 -30.50 9.56
C CYS A 312 2.33 -31.82 9.00
N THR A 313 1.00 -32.01 9.06
CA THR A 313 0.30 -33.16 8.49
C THR A 313 0.48 -33.23 6.96
N VAL A 314 0.14 -32.14 6.25
CA VAL A 314 0.25 -32.07 4.79
C VAL A 314 1.70 -32.29 4.33
N MET A 315 2.66 -31.63 4.98
CA MET A 315 4.08 -31.76 4.67
C MET A 315 4.57 -33.20 4.84
N THR A 316 4.18 -33.86 5.95
CA THR A 316 4.59 -35.24 6.23
C THR A 316 4.01 -36.23 5.22
N MET A 317 2.73 -36.09 4.88
CA MET A 317 2.09 -36.92 3.86
C MET A 317 2.71 -36.72 2.47
N ARG A 318 2.98 -35.46 2.09
CA ARG A 318 3.65 -35.13 0.82
C ARG A 318 5.06 -35.69 0.74
N MET A 319 5.83 -35.56 1.83
CA MET A 319 7.17 -36.12 1.94
C MET A 319 7.15 -37.64 1.74
N TYR A 320 6.24 -38.34 2.42
CA TYR A 320 6.08 -39.79 2.27
C TYR A 320 5.68 -40.20 0.84
N ALA A 321 4.70 -39.52 0.26
CA ALA A 321 4.25 -39.79 -1.11
C ALA A 321 5.39 -39.61 -2.12
N THR A 322 6.18 -38.55 -1.98
CA THR A 322 7.35 -38.28 -2.82
C THR A 322 8.40 -39.38 -2.66
N HIS A 323 8.74 -39.74 -1.42
CA HIS A 323 9.72 -40.79 -1.14
C HIS A 323 9.29 -42.17 -1.65
N LYS A 324 7.98 -42.44 -1.73
CA LYS A 324 7.42 -43.69 -2.25
C LYS A 324 7.00 -43.60 -3.73
N ASN A 325 7.28 -42.48 -4.41
CA ASN A 325 6.88 -42.23 -5.79
C ASN A 325 5.37 -42.47 -6.04
N LEU A 326 4.51 -42.10 -5.08
CA LEU A 326 3.07 -42.23 -5.21
C LEU A 326 2.50 -41.12 -6.12
N PRO A 327 1.54 -41.41 -7.01
CA PRO A 327 0.90 -40.45 -7.93
C PRO A 327 -0.12 -39.54 -7.22
N LEU A 328 0.30 -38.91 -6.12
CA LEU A 328 -0.47 -37.98 -5.32
C LEU A 328 -0.46 -36.59 -5.96
N LYS A 329 -1.62 -36.06 -6.34
CA LYS A 329 -1.76 -34.72 -6.91
C LYS A 329 -1.93 -33.67 -5.82
N HIS A 330 -2.92 -33.82 -4.94
CA HIS A 330 -3.27 -32.81 -3.95
C HIS A 330 -3.61 -33.43 -2.58
N ILE A 331 -3.33 -32.67 -1.51
CA ILE A 331 -3.77 -32.99 -0.15
C ILE A 331 -4.39 -31.72 0.41
N LYS A 332 -5.57 -31.84 1.00
CA LYS A 332 -6.20 -30.78 1.77
C LYS A 332 -6.57 -31.30 3.14
N VAL A 333 -6.28 -30.51 4.16
CA VAL A 333 -6.61 -30.83 5.55
C VAL A 333 -7.51 -29.74 6.10
N THR A 334 -8.65 -30.13 6.65
CA THR A 334 -9.57 -29.25 7.37
C THR A 334 -9.55 -29.62 8.84
N LEU A 335 -9.36 -28.63 9.70
CA LEU A 335 -9.25 -28.82 11.15
C LEU A 335 -10.32 -28.02 11.87
N GLN A 336 -10.78 -28.55 13.00
CA GLN A 336 -11.72 -27.88 13.89
C GLN A 336 -11.35 -28.19 15.34
N HIS A 337 -11.33 -27.17 16.20
CA HIS A 337 -11.24 -27.32 17.66
C HIS A 337 -12.63 -27.14 18.30
N LYS A 338 -12.94 -27.95 19.32
CA LYS A 338 -14.12 -27.82 20.17
C LYS A 338 -13.74 -28.10 21.62
N LYS A 339 -14.29 -27.31 22.54
CA LYS A 339 -14.29 -27.61 23.98
C LYS A 339 -15.52 -28.45 24.31
N ASN A 340 -15.33 -29.60 24.96
CA ASN A 340 -16.46 -30.41 25.44
C ASN A 340 -16.78 -30.00 26.88
N HIS A 341 -17.96 -29.40 27.08
CA HIS A 341 -18.48 -29.16 28.43
C HIS A 341 -19.03 -30.47 29.00
N HIS A 342 -18.37 -31.01 30.03
CA HIS A 342 -18.83 -32.14 30.85
C HIS A 342 -20.02 -31.74 31.76
N GLN A 343 -21.09 -31.18 31.20
CA GLN A 343 -22.35 -31.00 31.91
C GLN A 343 -23.43 -31.81 31.17
N ASP A 344 -24.08 -32.72 31.90
CA ASP A 344 -25.21 -33.57 31.49
C ASP A 344 -24.89 -34.97 30.93
N CYS A 345 -24.21 -35.83 31.70
CA CYS A 345 -24.52 -37.27 31.62
C CYS A 345 -24.34 -37.98 32.98
N ASP A 346 -25.46 -38.27 33.64
CA ASP A 346 -25.52 -39.06 34.88
C ASP A 346 -25.39 -40.57 34.64
N ASN A 347 -25.23 -41.06 33.40
CA ASN A 347 -25.10 -42.51 33.12
C ASN A 347 -24.51 -42.83 31.73
N CYS A 348 -23.23 -42.52 31.51
CA CYS A 348 -22.53 -42.89 30.27
C CYS A 348 -21.35 -43.84 30.59
N GLU A 349 -21.52 -45.14 30.35
CA GLU A 349 -20.50 -46.19 30.59
C GLU A 349 -19.32 -46.19 29.58
N GLN A 350 -19.27 -45.25 28.63
CA GLN A 350 -18.09 -44.97 27.82
C GLN A 350 -17.89 -43.46 27.69
N LYS A 351 -16.98 -42.91 28.50
CA LYS A 351 -16.53 -41.52 28.39
C LYS A 351 -15.55 -41.41 27.21
N ASP A 352 -15.95 -40.81 26.11
CA ASP A 352 -14.99 -40.08 25.27
C ASP A 352 -14.50 -38.87 26.09
N SER A 353 -13.50 -39.11 26.93
CA SER A 353 -13.08 -38.32 28.10
C SER A 353 -12.27 -37.05 27.80
N TYR A 354 -12.31 -36.53 26.56
CA TYR A 354 -11.45 -35.43 26.18
C TYR A 354 -12.07 -34.07 26.52
N ALA A 355 -11.42 -33.31 27.39
CA ALA A 355 -11.80 -31.92 27.72
C ALA A 355 -11.72 -30.99 26.50
N GLU A 356 -10.82 -31.29 25.56
CA GLU A 356 -10.66 -30.59 24.29
C GLU A 356 -10.54 -31.59 23.13
N LEU A 357 -11.22 -31.30 22.01
CA LEU A 357 -11.26 -32.16 20.84
C LEU A 357 -10.83 -31.39 19.59
N ILE A 358 -9.79 -31.89 18.91
CA ILE A 358 -9.42 -31.45 17.57
C ILE A 358 -9.84 -32.51 16.55
N THR A 359 -10.70 -32.14 15.61
CA THR A 359 -11.11 -33.00 14.50
C THR A 359 -10.35 -32.65 13.24
N ARG A 360 -9.75 -33.65 12.59
CA ARG A 360 -9.02 -33.50 11.32
C ARG A 360 -9.71 -34.28 10.21
N LYS A 361 -10.05 -33.61 9.12
CA LYS A 361 -10.55 -34.22 7.87
C LYS A 361 -9.47 -34.08 6.79
N VAL A 362 -9.15 -35.19 6.13
CA VAL A 362 -8.10 -35.25 5.11
C VAL A 362 -8.73 -35.63 3.77
N GLU A 363 -8.58 -34.76 2.78
CA GLU A 363 -8.99 -34.99 1.40
C GLU A 363 -7.71 -35.28 0.58
N ILE A 364 -7.72 -36.37 -0.18
CA ILE A 364 -6.59 -36.84 -0.99
C ILE A 364 -7.03 -36.91 -2.45
N GLU A 365 -6.26 -36.31 -3.35
CA GLU A 365 -6.49 -36.40 -4.80
C GLU A 365 -5.28 -37.03 -5.47
N GLY A 366 -5.47 -38.09 -6.24
CA GLY A 366 -4.41 -38.80 -6.97
C GLY A 366 -4.90 -40.12 -7.57
N ASN A 367 -4.08 -40.72 -8.43
CA ASN A 367 -4.38 -42.06 -8.97
C ASN A 367 -3.83 -43.15 -8.02
N LEU A 368 -4.38 -43.20 -6.81
CA LEU A 368 -3.88 -44.04 -5.72
C LEU A 368 -4.74 -45.28 -5.54
N THR A 369 -4.14 -46.38 -5.10
CA THR A 369 -4.91 -47.56 -4.67
C THR A 369 -5.49 -47.33 -3.26
N PRO A 370 -6.57 -48.03 -2.88
CA PRO A 370 -7.13 -47.94 -1.52
C PRO A 370 -6.10 -48.19 -0.42
N GLU A 371 -5.15 -49.11 -0.63
CA GLU A 371 -4.07 -49.40 0.32
C GLU A 371 -3.10 -48.22 0.45
N GLN A 372 -2.82 -47.51 -0.65
CA GLN A 372 -1.97 -46.32 -0.63
C GLN A 372 -2.67 -45.15 0.08
N GLU A 373 -3.97 -44.98 -0.11
CA GLU A 373 -4.77 -43.98 0.60
C GLU A 373 -4.83 -44.25 2.10
N GLN A 374 -5.15 -45.48 2.50
CA GLN A 374 -5.13 -45.88 3.91
C GLN A 374 -3.75 -45.69 4.53
N ARG A 375 -2.69 -46.00 3.77
CA ARG A 375 -1.33 -45.79 4.25
C ARG A 375 -1.01 -44.32 4.43
N LEU A 376 -1.42 -43.46 3.49
CA LEU A 376 -1.25 -42.00 3.61
C LEU A 376 -2.01 -41.44 4.81
N LEU A 377 -3.23 -41.93 5.07
CA LEU A 377 -3.98 -41.54 6.25
C LEU A 377 -3.24 -41.93 7.55
N ALA A 378 -2.68 -43.15 7.61
CA ALA A 378 -1.86 -43.57 8.75
C ALA A 378 -0.54 -42.78 8.89
N ILE A 379 -0.06 -42.13 7.83
CA ILE A 379 1.09 -41.21 7.88
C ILE A 379 0.69 -39.84 8.44
N ALA A 380 -0.57 -39.42 8.29
CA ALA A 380 -1.07 -38.17 8.85
C ALA A 380 -0.91 -38.10 10.38
N ASP A 381 -1.01 -39.24 11.07
CA ASP A 381 -0.81 -39.39 12.52
C ASP A 381 0.67 -39.54 12.93
N LYS A 382 1.61 -39.42 11.99
CA LYS A 382 3.05 -39.55 12.27
C LYS A 382 3.81 -38.25 12.16
N CYS A 383 3.12 -37.14 11.88
CA CYS A 383 3.75 -35.84 11.77
C CYS A 383 4.30 -35.37 13.14
N PRO A 384 5.46 -34.70 13.18
CA PRO A 384 6.08 -34.24 14.44
C PRO A 384 5.15 -33.47 15.38
N VAL A 385 4.32 -32.57 14.85
CA VAL A 385 3.38 -31.78 15.66
C VAL A 385 2.30 -32.67 16.27
N HIS A 386 1.74 -33.64 15.51
CA HIS A 386 0.80 -34.61 16.07
C HIS A 386 1.42 -35.40 17.23
N LYS A 387 2.64 -35.92 17.05
CA LYS A 387 3.35 -36.62 18.13
C LYS A 387 3.56 -35.73 19.36
N THR A 388 3.87 -34.46 19.15
CA THR A 388 4.05 -33.48 20.22
C THR A 388 2.76 -33.31 21.02
N LEU A 389 1.61 -33.13 20.35
CA LEU A 389 0.29 -33.01 20.99
C LEU A 389 -0.16 -34.27 21.75
N HIS A 390 0.32 -35.44 21.36
CA HIS A 390 0.02 -36.71 22.03
C HIS A 390 1.08 -37.11 23.09
N ASN A 391 2.16 -36.36 23.22
CA ASN A 391 3.21 -36.59 24.20
C ASN A 391 3.01 -35.70 25.44
N HIS A 392 3.74 -36.01 26.51
CA HIS A 392 3.84 -35.12 27.66
C HIS A 392 4.80 -33.97 27.35
N ILE A 393 4.27 -32.75 27.24
CA ILE A 393 5.04 -31.52 27.01
C ILE A 393 5.19 -30.79 28.35
N GLU A 394 6.42 -30.45 28.71
CA GLU A 394 6.71 -29.56 29.84
C GLU A 394 6.90 -28.13 29.32
N VAL A 395 6.13 -27.17 29.85
CA VAL A 395 6.29 -25.74 29.56
C VAL A 395 6.92 -25.07 30.79
N LYS A 396 8.14 -24.54 30.63
CA LYS A 396 8.86 -23.83 31.70
C LYS A 396 8.73 -22.32 31.49
N THR A 397 8.27 -21.61 32.53
CA THR A 397 8.14 -20.15 32.53
C THR A 397 9.22 -19.55 33.41
N GLN A 398 9.98 -18.60 32.87
CA GLN A 398 10.98 -17.84 33.59
C GLN A 398 10.75 -16.34 33.37
N LEU A 399 10.78 -15.57 34.46
CA LEU A 399 10.82 -14.12 34.38
C LEU A 399 12.27 -13.67 34.13
N VAL A 400 12.46 -12.87 33.08
CA VAL A 400 13.72 -12.17 32.82
C VAL A 400 13.51 -10.73 33.30
N ASN A 401 14.32 -10.28 34.25
CA ASN A 401 14.33 -8.88 34.68
C ASN A 401 15.36 -8.13 33.83
N ASP A 402 15.04 -6.92 33.42
CA ASP A 402 16.02 -6.03 32.79
C ASP A 402 17.17 -5.77 33.79
N ALA A 403 18.40 -5.98 33.33
CA ALA A 403 19.63 -5.80 34.12
C ALA A 403 19.99 -4.33 34.31
#